data_AF-A0A1F6CE63-F1
#
_entry.id   AF-A0A1F6CE63-F1
#
_cell.length_a   1.000
_cell.length_b   1.000
_cell.length_c   1.000
_cell.angle_alpha   90.00
_cell.angle_beta   90.00
_cell.angle_gamma   90.00
#
_symmetry.space_group_name_H-M   'P 1'
#
loop_
_entity.id
_entity.type
_entity.pdbx_description
1 polymer ?
#
loop_
_entity_poly.entity_id
_entity_poly.type
_entity_poly.pdbx_seq_one_letter_code
_entity_poly.pdbx_strand_id
1 'polypeptide(L)' 'MVKDFIGGLRHGARAFGDLISDSVNLVLLIAVYFVGIGLVSVIARLAGKRFLDLGRGKRESYWNPVAKQPQQDDFYRMF' A
#
# COMPACT_ATOMS: atom_id res chain seq x y z
N MET A 1 46.36 -10.35 -16.30
CA MET A 1 45.53 -11.45 -16.85
C MET A 1 44.91 -12.33 -15.76
N VAL A 2 45.67 -13.16 -15.02
CA VAL A 2 45.08 -14.00 -13.93
C VAL A 2 44.51 -13.17 -12.78
N LYS A 3 45.19 -12.07 -12.39
CA LYS A 3 44.71 -11.16 -11.35
C LYS A 3 43.40 -10.47 -11.72
N ASP A 4 43.26 -10.09 -12.98
CA ASP A 4 42.04 -9.44 -13.51
C ASP A 4 40.89 -10.44 -13.62
N PHE A 5 41.19 -11.68 -13.99
CA PHE A 5 40.23 -12.78 -14.03
C PHE A 5 39.67 -13.11 -12.63
N ILE A 6 40.54 -13.22 -11.62
CA ILE A 6 40.13 -13.43 -10.22
C ILE A 6 39.36 -12.22 -9.68
N GLY A 7 39.76 -11.01 -10.06
CA GLY A 7 39.05 -9.77 -9.72
C GLY A 7 37.62 -9.76 -10.26
N GLY A 8 37.44 -10.11 -11.53
CA GLY A 8 36.13 -10.24 -12.17
C GLY A 8 35.26 -11.33 -11.53
N LEU A 9 35.83 -12.50 -11.23
CA LEU A 9 35.15 -13.60 -10.53
C LEU A 9 34.66 -13.17 -9.14
N ARG A 10 35.50 -12.48 -8.36
CA ARG A 10 35.12 -11.98 -7.04
C ARG A 10 34.01 -10.92 -7.12
N HIS A 11 34.07 -10.05 -8.13
CA HIS A 11 33.04 -9.04 -8.35
C HIS A 11 31.70 -9.69 -8.75
N GLY A 12 31.72 -10.67 -9.65
CA GLY A 12 30.54 -11.42 -10.05
C GLY A 12 29.92 -12.21 -8.89
N ALA A 13 30.75 -12.87 -8.08
CA ALA A 13 30.27 -13.58 -6.89
C ALA A 13 29.61 -12.65 -5.86
N ARG A 14 30.14 -11.43 -5.69
CA ARG A 14 29.56 -10.43 -4.80
C ARG A 14 28.20 -9.94 -5.31
N ALA A 15 28.13 -9.55 -6.58
CA ALA A 15 26.88 -9.10 -7.20
C ALA A 15 25.80 -10.20 -7.18
N PHE A 16 26.19 -11.46 -7.38
CA PHE A 16 25.29 -12.59 -7.24
C PHE A 16 24.78 -12.75 -5.80
N GLY A 17 25.68 -12.64 -4.82
CA GLY A 17 25.31 -12.66 -3.40
C GLY A 17 24.33 -11.55 -3.04
N ASP A 18 24.57 -10.34 -3.52
CA ASP A 18 23.70 -9.18 -3.30
C ASP A 18 22.29 -9.44 -3.90
N LEU A 19 22.22 -9.96 -5.14
CA LEU A 19 20.96 -10.28 -5.81
C LEU A 19 20.15 -11.36 -5.08
N ILE A 20 20.83 -12.39 -4.56
CA ILE A 20 20.19 -13.44 -3.75
C ILE A 20 19.67 -12.84 -2.43
N SER A 21 20.45 -12.00 -1.76
CA SER A 21 20.04 -11.34 -0.52
C SER A 21 18.79 -10.47 -0.73
N ASP A 22 18.77 -9.68 -1.80
CA ASP A 22 17.62 -8.84 -2.16
C ASP A 22 16.39 -9.69 -2.47
N SER A 23 16.56 -10.80 -3.17
CA SER A 23 15.47 -11.75 -3.48
C SER A 23 14.89 -12.38 -2.21
N VAL A 24 15.75 -12.83 -1.29
CA VAL A 24 15.31 -13.39 -0.01
C VAL A 24 14.59 -12.35 0.82
N ASN A 25 15.11 -11.12 0.88
CA ASN A 25 14.48 -10.02 1.60
C ASN A 25 13.11 -9.66 1.03
N LEU A 26 12.97 -9.64 -0.31
CA LEU A 26 11.69 -9.42 -0.97
C LEU A 26 10.68 -10.51 -0.60
N VAL A 27 11.07 -11.78 -0.67
CA VAL A 27 10.20 -12.92 -0.31
C VAL A 27 9.78 -12.83 1.16
N LEU A 28 10.71 -12.50 2.06
CA LEU A 28 10.43 -12.33 3.48
C LEU A 28 9.45 -11.17 3.72
N LEU A 29 9.67 -10.04 3.05
CA LEU A 29 8.79 -8.86 3.15
C LEU A 29 7.37 -9.19 2.68
N ILE A 30 7.24 -9.90 1.56
CA ILE A 30 5.95 -10.37 1.05
C ILE A 30 5.28 -11.29 2.09
N ALA A 31 6.01 -12.27 2.63
CA ALA A 31 5.46 -13.18 3.64
C ALA A 31 4.97 -12.41 4.88
N VAL A 32 5.76 -11.47 5.39
CA VAL A 32 5.39 -10.63 6.55
C VAL A 32 4.18 -9.75 6.23
N TYR A 33 4.11 -9.18 5.03
CA TYR A 33 2.97 -8.35 4.62
C TYR A 33 1.68 -9.18 4.59
N PHE A 34 1.71 -10.36 3.99
CA PHE A 34 0.56 -11.26 3.93
C PHE A 34 0.17 -11.80 5.31
N VAL A 35 1.14 -12.21 6.14
CA VAL A 35 0.84 -12.71 7.48
C VAL A 35 0.37 -11.58 8.38
N GLY A 36 1.06 -10.44 8.42
CA GLY A 36 0.69 -9.30 9.26
C GLY A 36 -0.65 -8.70 8.87
N ILE A 37 -0.80 -8.26 7.62
CA ILE A 37 -2.03 -7.60 7.17
C ILE A 37 -3.17 -8.60 6.95
N GLY A 38 -2.85 -9.79 6.44
CA GLY A 38 -3.86 -10.85 6.30
C GLY A 38 -4.42 -11.26 7.65
N LEU A 39 -3.59 -11.42 8.68
CA LEU A 39 -4.06 -11.72 10.03
C LEU A 39 -4.90 -10.57 10.60
N VAL A 40 -4.49 -9.32 10.42
CA VAL A 40 -5.29 -8.15 10.81
C VAL A 40 -6.66 -8.15 10.12
N SER A 41 -6.70 -8.47 8.82
CA SER A 41 -7.94 -8.57 8.06
C SER A 41 -8.86 -9.68 8.58
N VAL A 42 -8.29 -10.85 8.90
CA VAL A 42 -9.04 -11.97 9.51
C VAL A 42 -9.61 -11.57 10.87
N ILE A 43 -8.79 -10.97 11.74
CA ILE A 43 -9.23 -10.52 13.07
C ILE A 43 -10.30 -9.44 12.96
N ALA A 44 -10.12 -8.44 12.09
CA ALA A 44 -11.10 -7.38 11.88
C ALA A 44 -12.43 -7.92 11.36
N ARG A 45 -12.39 -8.91 10.46
CA ARG A 45 -13.59 -9.59 9.96
C ARG A 45 -14.30 -10.37 11.06
N LEU A 46 -13.57 -11.06 11.93
CA LEU A 46 -14.12 -11.73 13.11
C LEU A 46 -14.75 -10.74 14.11
N ALA A 47 -14.16 -9.56 14.26
CA ALA A 47 -14.70 -8.47 15.07
C ALA A 47 -15.88 -7.72 14.39
N GLY A 48 -16.38 -8.21 13.25
CA GLY A 48 -17.50 -7.60 12.52
C GLY A 48 -17.17 -6.30 11.79
N LYS A 49 -15.91 -5.87 11.77
CA LYS A 49 -15.47 -4.67 11.04
C LYS A 49 -15.32 -5.00 9.56
N ARG A 50 -16.08 -4.29 8.71
CA ARG A 50 -15.91 -4.32 7.26
C ARG A 50 -15.09 -3.12 6.84
N PHE A 51 -13.93 -3.35 6.22
CA PHE A 51 -13.07 -2.27 5.70
C PHE A 51 -13.71 -1.54 4.52
N LEU A 52 -14.52 -2.25 3.73
CA LEU A 52 -15.28 -1.68 2.63
C LEU A 52 -16.74 -2.08 2.79
N ASP A 53 -17.60 -1.10 3.01
CA ASP A 53 -19.04 -1.32 3.04
C ASP A 53 -19.57 -1.35 1.61
N LEU A 54 -19.48 -2.53 0.98
CA LEU A 54 -19.91 -2.82 -0.40
C LEU A 54 -21.44 -2.86 -0.57
N GLY A 55 -22.21 -2.36 0.41
CA GLY A 55 -23.65 -2.37 0.36
C GLY A 55 -24.20 -1.64 -0.87
N ARG A 56 -24.96 -2.35 -1.72
CA ARG A 56 -25.83 -1.79 -2.77
C ARG A 56 -27.05 -1.05 -2.20
N GLY A 57 -26.92 -0.44 -1.03
CA GLY A 57 -27.95 0.45 -0.51
C GLY A 57 -27.82 1.77 -1.26
N LYS A 58 -28.93 2.32 -1.76
CA LYS A 58 -29.02 3.73 -2.17
C LYS A 58 -28.63 4.58 -0.97
N ARG A 59 -27.34 4.86 -0.80
CA ARG A 59 -26.89 5.89 0.14
C ARG A 59 -27.26 7.20 -0.51
N GLU A 60 -28.05 7.99 0.20
CA GLU A 60 -28.09 9.42 -0.07
C GLU A 60 -26.63 9.88 -0.14
N SER A 61 -26.31 10.50 -1.26
CA SER A 61 -24.98 11.00 -1.57
C SER A 61 -24.38 11.68 -0.35
N TYR A 62 -23.13 11.38 0.03
CA TYR A 62 -22.40 12.17 1.04
C TYR A 62 -22.28 13.66 0.64
N TRP A 63 -22.58 13.95 -0.63
CA TRP A 63 -22.76 15.29 -1.14
C TRP A 63 -24.12 15.81 -0.69
N ASN A 64 -24.10 16.73 0.28
CA ASN A 64 -25.25 17.59 0.52
C ASN A 64 -25.65 18.26 -0.80
N PRO A 65 -26.94 18.25 -1.18
CA PRO A 65 -27.38 19.02 -2.32
C PRO A 65 -27.04 20.48 -2.04
N VAL A 66 -26.04 21.01 -2.76
CA VAL A 66 -25.70 22.42 -2.69
C VAL A 66 -26.95 23.16 -3.14
N ALA A 67 -27.56 23.91 -2.21
CA ALA A 67 -28.68 24.76 -2.55
C ALA A 67 -28.25 25.66 -3.70
N LYS A 68 -28.97 25.61 -4.83
CA LYS A 68 -28.64 26.37 -6.05
C LYS A 68 -28.67 27.90 -5.87
N GLN A 69 -28.99 28.38 -4.68
CA GLN A 69 -28.97 29.78 -4.31
C GLN A 69 -28.17 29.95 -3.02
N PRO A 70 -26.88 30.30 -3.09
CA PRO A 70 -26.24 30.91 -1.94
C PRO A 70 -26.92 32.26 -1.71
N GLN A 71 -27.33 32.56 -0.48
CA GLN A 71 -27.45 33.96 -0.06
C GLN A 71 -26.06 34.56 -0.32
N GLN A 72 -25.97 35.48 -1.27
CA GLN A 72 -24.69 35.95 -1.82
C GLN A 72 -23.73 36.42 -0.71
N ASP A 73 -24.27 36.89 0.40
CA ASP A 73 -23.51 37.42 1.53
C ASP A 73 -22.69 36.38 2.30
N ASP A 74 -23.11 35.11 2.35
CA ASP A 74 -22.38 34.06 3.10
C ASP A 74 -21.25 33.43 2.27
N PHE A 75 -21.34 33.45 0.93
CA PHE A 75 -20.30 32.89 0.06
C PHE A 75 -19.00 33.70 0.10
N TYR A 76 -19.11 35.03 0.26
CA TYR A 76 -17.94 35.92 0.34
C TYR A 76 -17.26 35.94 1.71
N ARG A 77 -17.81 35.27 2.73
CA ARG A 77 -17.19 35.16 4.07
C ARG A 77 -16.26 33.95 4.22
N MET A 78 -16.20 33.10 3.20
CA MET A 78 -15.42 31.86 3.21
C MET A 78 -13.99 32.02 2.67
N PHE A 79 -13.68 33.19 2.09
CA PHE A 79 -12.36 33.63 1.67
C PHE A 79 -11.98 34.89 2.45
#